data_AF-A0A2H3SP30-F1
#
_entry.id   AF-A0A2H3SP30-F1
#
_cell.length_a   1.000
_cell.length_b   1.000
_cell.length_c   1.000
_cell.angle_alpha   90.00
_cell.angle_beta   90.00
_cell.angle_gamma   90.00
#
_symmetry.space_group_name_H-M   'P 1'
#
loop_
_entity.id
_entity.type
_entity.pdbx_description
1 polymer ?
#
loop_
_entity_poly.entity_id
_entity_poly.type
_entity_poly.pdbx_seq_one_letter_code
_entity_poly.pdbx_strand_id
1 'polypeptide(L)'
;MGLDFLPAAIQGRICSAKGRWMLDTTSSPSDRQWIETYPSRAKWNCNWSDPVHRTLEVLSVSSELQPAHLNLQFILILEERAIDRSLIQTVIRKQIDQHLQKDLGHAKEALETPERFRKWIQNTAFTKFGDNQHAASWFVGGLPMDWPGTMSFLVDSGCEPMRLEFLNNMMFEYQKKHWERTEKKLKIKIVQSTYALMTVDF
;
A
#
# COMPACT_ATOMS: atom_id res chain seq x y z
N MET A 1 0.90 8.28 -18.57
CA MET A 1 0.66 7.58 -17.29
C MET A 1 1.05 6.10 -17.34
N GLY A 2 1.06 5.44 -18.51
CA GLY A 2 1.64 4.09 -18.65
C GLY A 2 0.95 3.03 -17.79
N LEU A 3 -0.38 3.15 -17.61
CA LEU A 3 -1.16 2.21 -16.82
C LEU A 3 -1.59 1.04 -17.71
N ASP A 4 -1.55 -0.17 -17.15
CA ASP A 4 -1.99 -1.40 -17.84
C ASP A 4 -3.53 -1.51 -17.93
N PHE A 5 -4.26 -0.58 -17.32
CA PHE A 5 -5.72 -0.57 -17.27
C PHE A 5 -6.28 0.86 -17.37
N LEU A 6 -7.55 0.96 -17.78
CA LEU A 6 -8.31 2.21 -17.77
C LEU A 6 -8.89 2.45 -16.36
N PRO A 7 -8.51 3.52 -15.64
CA PRO A 7 -9.04 3.78 -14.32
C PRO A 7 -10.51 4.22 -14.38
N ALA A 8 -11.35 3.66 -13.51
CA ALA A 8 -12.75 4.04 -13.37
C ALA A 8 -12.93 5.45 -12.80
N ALA A 9 -11.98 5.90 -11.99
CA ALA A 9 -11.97 7.26 -11.43
C ALA A 9 -10.56 7.83 -11.34
N ILE A 10 -10.47 9.15 -11.41
CA ILE A 10 -9.22 9.90 -11.24
C ILE A 10 -9.42 11.02 -10.24
N GLN A 11 -8.36 11.40 -9.54
CA GLN A 11 -8.28 12.62 -8.77
C GLN A 11 -7.34 13.58 -9.48
N GLY A 12 -7.77 14.82 -9.66
CA GLY A 12 -7.00 15.77 -10.46
C GLY A 12 -7.43 17.23 -10.30
N ARG A 13 -6.98 18.03 -11.26
CA ARG A 13 -7.32 19.44 -11.41
C ARG A 13 -7.52 19.77 -12.87
N ILE A 14 -8.40 20.72 -13.14
CA ILE A 14 -8.56 21.35 -14.45
C ILE A 14 -9.07 22.77 -14.22
N CYS A 15 -8.33 23.79 -14.67
CA CYS A 15 -8.61 25.21 -14.38
C CYS A 15 -8.84 25.40 -12.86
N SER A 16 -9.99 25.94 -12.46
CA SER A 16 -10.35 26.16 -11.06
C SER A 16 -11.00 24.95 -10.40
N ALA A 17 -11.30 23.88 -11.15
CA ALA A 17 -11.94 22.69 -10.63
C ALA A 17 -10.89 21.75 -10.00
N LYS A 18 -11.15 21.36 -8.74
CA LYS A 18 -10.39 20.34 -8.01
C LYS A 18 -11.34 19.28 -7.52
N GLY A 19 -11.04 18.01 -7.79
CA GLY A 19 -11.87 16.92 -7.30
C GLY A 19 -11.56 15.58 -7.94
N ARG A 20 -12.60 14.78 -8.06
CA ARG A 20 -12.57 13.48 -8.71
C ARG A 20 -13.44 13.47 -9.95
N TRP A 21 -13.00 12.80 -10.99
CA TRP A 21 -13.78 12.53 -12.19
C TRP A 21 -13.90 11.02 -12.35
N MET A 22 -15.03 10.59 -12.90
CA MET A 22 -15.36 9.18 -13.05
C MET A 22 -15.78 8.94 -14.48
N LEU A 23 -15.59 7.71 -14.93
CA LEU A 23 -16.08 7.30 -16.23
C LEU A 23 -17.61 7.32 -16.23
N ASP A 24 -18.19 8.01 -17.20
CA ASP A 24 -19.62 7.93 -17.45
C ASP A 24 -19.96 6.58 -18.10
N THR A 25 -20.85 5.83 -17.47
CA THR A 25 -21.29 4.50 -17.93
C THR A 25 -22.54 4.57 -18.82
N THR A 26 -23.21 5.72 -18.85
CA THR A 26 -24.47 5.94 -19.58
C THR A 26 -24.24 6.47 -21.00
N SER A 27 -23.15 7.22 -21.22
CA SER A 27 -22.77 7.67 -22.55
C SER A 27 -22.41 6.48 -23.44
N SER A 28 -23.08 6.38 -24.61
CA SER A 28 -22.58 5.53 -25.69
C SER A 28 -21.18 6.01 -26.08
N PRO A 29 -20.25 5.11 -26.45
CA PRO A 29 -18.91 5.51 -26.88
C PRO A 29 -19.02 6.43 -28.09
N SER A 30 -18.98 7.73 -27.84
CA SER A 30 -18.90 8.76 -28.87
C SER A 30 -17.43 9.11 -29.06
N ASP A 31 -17.02 9.40 -30.28
CA ASP A 31 -15.64 9.78 -30.60
C ASP A 31 -15.21 11.14 -29.99
N ARG A 32 -16.10 11.82 -29.25
CA ARG A 32 -15.82 13.12 -28.65
C ARG A 32 -15.35 12.97 -27.20
N GLN A 33 -14.12 13.41 -26.95
CA GLN A 33 -13.58 13.55 -25.61
C GLN A 33 -14.26 14.72 -24.90
N TRP A 34 -14.81 14.48 -23.71
CA TRP A 34 -15.45 15.51 -22.90
C TRP A 34 -15.13 15.31 -21.41
N ILE A 35 -15.29 16.37 -20.64
CA ILE A 35 -15.16 16.37 -19.19
C ILE A 35 -16.12 17.40 -18.61
N GLU A 36 -16.83 17.04 -17.55
CA GLU A 36 -17.74 17.96 -16.87
C GLU A 36 -17.15 18.51 -15.57
N THR A 37 -17.58 19.71 -15.18
CA THR A 37 -17.23 20.33 -13.90
C THR A 37 -18.49 20.82 -13.20
N TYR A 38 -18.50 20.74 -11.86
CA TYR A 38 -19.59 21.23 -11.03
C TYR A 38 -19.16 22.50 -10.29
N PRO A 39 -20.10 23.42 -9.97
CA PRO A 39 -19.79 24.64 -9.21
C PRO A 39 -19.08 24.36 -7.87
N SER A 40 -19.44 23.28 -7.18
CA SER A 40 -18.81 22.86 -5.91
C SER A 40 -17.31 22.53 -6.02
N ARG A 41 -16.85 22.18 -7.23
CA ARG A 41 -15.45 21.85 -7.51
C ARG A 41 -14.63 23.08 -7.85
N ALA A 42 -15.25 24.14 -8.37
CA ALA A 42 -14.60 25.40 -8.72
C ALA A 42 -14.11 26.13 -7.46
N LYS A 43 -12.83 26.49 -7.43
CA LYS A 43 -12.21 27.19 -6.29
C LYS A 43 -12.03 28.70 -6.53
N TRP A 44 -12.13 29.14 -7.78
CA TRP A 44 -12.15 30.54 -8.19
C TRP A 44 -12.84 30.67 -9.55
N ASN A 45 -13.20 31.90 -9.93
CA ASN A 45 -13.73 32.18 -11.27
C ASN A 45 -12.59 32.15 -12.29
N CYS A 46 -12.72 31.33 -13.32
CA CYS A 46 -11.68 31.09 -14.33
C CYS A 46 -12.35 31.20 -15.71
N ASN A 47 -11.73 31.97 -16.60
CA ASN A 47 -12.30 32.33 -17.90
C ASN A 47 -11.96 31.32 -19.02
N TRP A 48 -11.21 30.25 -18.71
CA TRP A 48 -10.85 29.17 -19.62
C TRP A 48 -10.10 29.59 -20.91
N SER A 49 -9.56 30.81 -20.96
CA SER A 49 -8.90 31.35 -22.17
C SER A 49 -7.52 30.75 -22.40
N ASP A 50 -6.78 30.50 -21.32
CA ASP A 50 -5.44 29.89 -21.37
C ASP A 50 -5.56 28.38 -21.69
N PRO A 51 -4.88 27.86 -22.73
CA PRO A 51 -4.81 26.43 -23.00
C PRO A 51 -4.40 25.59 -21.78
N VAL A 52 -3.51 26.10 -20.92
CA VAL A 52 -3.06 25.39 -19.70
C VAL A 52 -4.22 25.20 -18.73
N HIS A 53 -5.16 26.13 -18.66
CA HIS A 53 -6.37 25.99 -17.84
C HIS A 53 -7.31 24.89 -18.37
N ARG A 54 -7.22 24.52 -19.65
CA ARG A 54 -8.00 23.43 -20.26
C ARG A 54 -7.30 22.08 -20.21
N THR A 55 -6.12 22.01 -19.59
CA THR A 55 -5.37 20.76 -19.42
C THR A 55 -5.80 20.06 -18.13
N LEU A 56 -6.15 18.78 -18.25
CA LEU A 56 -6.41 17.93 -17.10
C LEU A 56 -5.10 17.47 -16.46
N GLU A 57 -4.89 17.85 -15.21
CA GLU A 57 -3.75 17.44 -14.39
C GLU A 57 -4.17 16.29 -13.47
N VAL A 58 -3.65 15.09 -13.70
CA VAL A 58 -3.97 13.90 -12.89
C VAL A 58 -2.99 13.78 -11.72
N LEU A 59 -3.54 13.73 -10.51
CA LEU A 59 -2.78 13.55 -9.26
C LEU A 59 -2.72 12.08 -8.84
N SER A 60 -3.84 11.37 -8.91
CA SER A 60 -3.92 9.93 -8.63
C SER A 60 -5.07 9.29 -9.40
N VAL A 61 -5.02 7.97 -9.53
CA VAL A 61 -6.01 7.16 -10.25
C VAL A 61 -6.59 6.10 -9.32
N SER A 62 -7.80 5.62 -9.61
CA SER A 62 -8.33 4.41 -8.99
C SER A 62 -7.40 3.25 -9.30
N SER A 63 -7.01 2.48 -8.30
CA SER A 63 -6.15 1.32 -8.42
C SER A 63 -6.79 0.09 -7.78
N GLU A 64 -6.17 -1.06 -7.98
CA GLU A 64 -6.52 -2.28 -7.26
C GLU A 64 -6.54 -2.04 -5.74
N LEU A 65 -7.58 -2.58 -5.09
CA LEU A 65 -7.82 -2.43 -3.67
C LEU A 65 -6.99 -3.45 -2.89
N GLN A 66 -6.42 -3.02 -1.77
CA GLN A 66 -5.61 -3.86 -0.90
C GLN A 66 -6.21 -3.90 0.51
N PRO A 67 -6.04 -5.01 1.25
CA PRO A 67 -6.50 -5.09 2.63
C PRO A 67 -5.95 -3.93 3.48
N ALA A 68 -6.85 -3.23 4.16
CA ALA A 68 -6.50 -2.12 5.03
C ALA A 68 -6.14 -2.59 6.45
N HIS A 69 -5.64 -1.64 7.22
CA HIS A 69 -5.32 -1.83 8.63
C HIS A 69 -6.32 -1.05 9.47
N LEU A 70 -6.84 -1.68 10.51
CA LEU A 70 -7.59 -0.99 11.54
C LEU A 70 -6.62 -0.13 12.35
N ASN A 71 -6.84 1.18 12.31
CA ASN A 71 -6.08 2.16 13.08
C ASN A 71 -6.66 2.25 14.50
N LEU A 72 -5.80 2.41 15.51
CA LEU A 72 -6.16 2.65 16.90
C LEU A 72 -7.25 3.73 17.06
N GLN A 73 -7.22 4.79 16.24
CA GLN A 73 -8.22 5.86 16.28
C GLN A 73 -9.65 5.34 16.06
N PHE A 74 -9.83 4.33 15.21
CA PHE A 74 -11.15 3.73 14.95
C PHE A 74 -11.54 2.72 16.03
N ILE A 75 -10.60 2.09 16.72
CA ILE A 75 -10.89 1.14 17.80
C ILE A 75 -11.70 1.82 18.91
N LEU A 76 -11.30 3.02 19.31
CA LEU A 76 -11.99 3.79 20.35
C LEU A 76 -13.45 4.10 19.95
N ILE A 77 -13.66 4.51 18.69
CA ILE A 77 -14.99 4.82 18.16
C ILE A 77 -15.85 3.54 18.07
N LEU A 78 -15.26 2.43 17.61
CA LEU A 78 -15.94 1.14 17.50
C LEU A 78 -16.38 0.63 18.86
N GLU A 79 -15.54 0.75 19.88
CA GLU A 79 -15.87 0.36 21.25
C GLU A 79 -17.00 1.21 21.83
N GLU A 80 -16.97 2.53 21.64
CA GLU A 80 -18.02 3.42 22.12
C GLU A 80 -19.38 3.09 21.50
N ARG A 81 -19.39 2.74 20.21
CA ARG A 81 -20.59 2.42 19.42
C ARG A 81 -21.02 0.95 19.51
N ALA A 82 -20.24 0.10 20.18
CA ALA A 82 -20.57 -1.32 20.32
C ALA A 82 -21.78 -1.52 21.23
N ILE A 83 -22.68 -2.41 20.82
CA ILE A 83 -23.80 -2.89 21.66
C ILE A 83 -23.24 -3.63 22.88
N ASP A 84 -22.21 -4.46 22.67
CA ASP A 84 -21.47 -5.15 23.71
C ASP A 84 -19.99 -4.80 23.65
N ARG A 85 -19.56 -3.97 24.62
CA ARG A 85 -18.17 -3.50 24.75
C ARG A 85 -17.22 -4.63 25.12
N SER A 86 -17.66 -5.59 25.92
CA SER A 86 -16.81 -6.72 26.34
C SER A 86 -16.54 -7.67 25.17
N LEU A 87 -17.55 -7.86 24.32
CA LEU A 87 -17.43 -8.70 23.13
C LEU A 87 -16.46 -8.07 22.12
N ILE A 88 -16.59 -6.78 21.81
CA ILE A 88 -15.70 -6.14 20.83
C ILE A 88 -14.24 -6.12 21.29
N GLN A 89 -13.98 -5.88 22.58
CA GLN A 89 -12.63 -5.99 23.14
C GLN A 89 -12.06 -7.40 22.96
N THR A 90 -12.85 -8.42 23.28
CA THR A 90 -12.47 -9.83 23.12
C THR A 90 -12.14 -10.17 21.67
N VAL A 91 -12.98 -9.71 20.74
CA VAL A 91 -12.78 -9.94 19.29
C VAL A 91 -11.52 -9.24 18.79
N ILE A 92 -11.28 -7.99 19.17
CA ILE A 92 -10.09 -7.24 18.75
C ILE A 92 -8.82 -7.91 19.29
N ARG A 93 -8.78 -8.30 20.57
CA ARG A 93 -7.65 -9.03 21.17
C ARG A 93 -7.36 -10.33 20.41
N LYS A 94 -8.40 -11.13 20.16
CA LYS A 94 -8.28 -12.37 19.39
C LYS A 94 -7.72 -12.13 17.98
N GLN A 95 -8.17 -11.06 17.30
CA GLN A 95 -7.64 -10.71 15.98
C GLN A 95 -6.16 -10.30 16.02
N ILE A 96 -5.75 -9.53 17.03
CA ILE A 96 -4.34 -9.19 17.24
C ILE A 96 -3.52 -10.45 17.46
N ASP A 97 -3.94 -11.34 18.36
CA ASP A 97 -3.22 -12.57 18.69
C ASP A 97 -3.09 -13.47 17.45
N GLN A 98 -4.17 -13.65 16.70
CA GLN A 98 -4.16 -14.44 15.46
C GLN A 98 -3.24 -13.84 14.40
N HIS A 99 -3.25 -12.52 14.24
CA HIS A 99 -2.38 -11.83 13.29
C HIS A 99 -0.90 -12.00 13.66
N LEU A 100 -0.55 -11.80 14.93
CA LEU A 100 0.81 -11.96 15.43
C LEU A 100 1.29 -13.41 15.32
N GLN A 101 0.45 -14.38 15.68
CA GLN A 101 0.77 -15.80 15.54
C GLN A 101 1.00 -16.19 14.09
N LYS A 102 0.17 -15.69 13.17
CA LYS A 102 0.32 -15.97 11.74
C LYS A 102 1.58 -15.33 11.17
N ASP A 103 1.87 -14.09 11.52
CA ASP A 103 3.08 -13.40 11.04
C ASP A 103 4.35 -14.07 11.60
N LEU A 104 4.35 -14.48 12.87
CA LEU A 104 5.44 -15.26 13.46
C LEU A 104 5.59 -16.63 12.79
N GLY A 105 4.48 -17.32 12.54
CA GLY A 105 4.45 -18.60 11.83
C GLY A 105 5.07 -18.47 10.44
N HIS A 106 4.63 -17.49 9.66
CA HIS A 106 5.18 -17.22 8.33
C HIS A 106 6.69 -16.89 8.37
N ALA A 107 7.15 -16.13 9.37
CA ALA A 107 8.58 -15.83 9.53
C ALA A 107 9.41 -17.07 9.87
N LYS A 108 8.88 -17.97 10.70
CA LYS A 108 9.53 -19.25 11.03
C LYS A 108 9.57 -20.19 9.83
N GLU A 109 8.45 -20.37 9.14
CA GLU A 109 8.34 -21.20 7.93
C GLU A 109 9.25 -20.70 6.82
N ALA A 110 9.46 -19.38 6.73
CA ALA A 110 10.38 -18.77 5.78
C ALA A 110 11.83 -19.21 6.02
N LEU A 111 12.24 -19.40 7.28
CA LEU A 111 13.61 -19.77 7.64
C LEU A 111 13.95 -21.24 7.34
N GLU A 112 12.96 -22.09 7.08
CA GLU A 112 13.17 -23.54 6.88
C GLU A 112 13.97 -23.86 5.61
N THR A 113 13.75 -23.11 4.53
CA THR A 113 14.49 -23.33 3.27
C THR A 113 14.89 -22.01 2.61
N PRO A 114 16.03 -21.98 1.89
CA PRO A 114 16.47 -20.79 1.14
C PRO A 114 15.39 -20.22 0.22
N GLU A 115 14.61 -21.06 -0.46
CA GLU A 115 13.59 -20.65 -1.42
C GLU A 115 12.39 -19.99 -0.73
N ARG A 116 11.96 -20.54 0.40
CA ARG A 116 10.88 -19.95 1.21
C ARG A 116 11.31 -18.63 1.79
N PHE A 117 12.55 -18.54 2.25
CA PHE A 117 13.13 -17.30 2.74
C PHE A 117 13.19 -16.25 1.64
N ARG A 118 13.64 -16.64 0.43
CA ARG A 118 13.69 -15.76 -0.74
C ARG A 118 12.32 -15.21 -1.11
N LYS A 119 11.29 -16.08 -1.12
CA LYS A 119 9.89 -15.69 -1.36
C LYS A 119 9.36 -14.77 -0.27
N TRP A 120 9.70 -15.02 0.99
CA TRP A 120 9.33 -14.16 2.10
C TRP A 120 9.93 -12.76 1.97
N ILE A 121 11.21 -12.64 1.59
CA ILE A 121 11.85 -11.34 1.32
C ILE A 121 11.09 -10.60 0.23
N GLN A 122 10.75 -11.26 -0.88
CA GLN A 122 10.02 -10.66 -1.99
C GLN A 122 8.62 -10.17 -1.60
N ASN A 123 7.91 -10.92 -0.76
CA ASN A 123 6.57 -10.54 -0.32
C ASN A 123 6.58 -9.42 0.73
N THR A 124 7.66 -9.31 1.49
CA THR A 124 7.77 -8.40 2.64
C THR A 124 8.45 -7.09 2.28
N ALA A 125 9.48 -7.17 1.45
CA ALA A 125 10.02 -6.00 0.80
C ALA A 125 9.00 -5.53 -0.23
N PHE A 126 8.43 -4.34 -0.02
CA PHE A 126 7.83 -3.61 -1.12
C PHE A 126 8.95 -3.31 -2.11
N THR A 127 9.16 -4.23 -3.02
CA THR A 127 10.19 -4.13 -4.02
C THR A 127 9.82 -2.95 -4.89
N LYS A 128 10.55 -1.84 -4.74
CA LYS A 128 10.81 -0.91 -5.85
C LYS A 128 11.70 -1.60 -6.89
N PHE A 129 11.47 -2.89 -7.19
CA PHE A 129 12.12 -3.58 -8.28
C PHE A 129 11.34 -3.23 -9.53
N GLY A 130 11.64 -2.04 -10.02
CA GLY A 130 10.91 -1.39 -11.08
C GLY A 130 11.35 0.06 -11.12
N ASP A 131 12.40 0.30 -11.89
CA ASP A 131 12.61 1.55 -12.59
C ASP A 131 13.07 2.76 -11.75
N ASN A 132 14.38 2.85 -11.54
CA ASN A 132 15.11 4.09 -11.80
C ASN A 132 16.61 3.79 -11.91
N GLN A 133 16.99 3.48 -13.15
CA GLN A 133 18.15 4.01 -13.84
C GLN A 133 19.09 4.89 -12.99
N HIS A 134 20.02 4.28 -12.24
CA HIS A 134 21.39 4.77 -12.02
C HIS A 134 22.21 3.61 -11.43
N ALA A 135 22.86 2.88 -12.33
CA ALA A 135 23.66 1.68 -12.11
C ALA A 135 25.00 1.91 -11.37
N ALA A 136 25.05 2.80 -10.38
CA ALA A 136 26.28 3.05 -9.63
C ALA A 136 25.98 3.03 -8.13
N SER A 137 26.39 1.93 -7.48
CA SER A 137 26.43 1.75 -6.01
C SER A 137 25.14 1.26 -5.32
N TRP A 138 24.60 0.11 -5.75
CA TRP A 138 23.70 -0.67 -4.87
C TRP A 138 24.45 -1.40 -3.75
N PHE A 139 25.77 -1.53 -3.85
CA PHE A 139 26.62 -2.11 -2.82
C PHE A 139 27.29 -1.03 -1.98
N VAL A 140 27.37 -1.27 -0.67
CA VAL A 140 28.17 -0.49 0.27
C VAL A 140 29.25 -1.42 0.80
N GLY A 141 30.47 -1.29 0.25
CA GLY A 141 31.53 -2.26 0.48
C GLY A 141 31.22 -3.59 -0.22
N GLY A 142 31.14 -4.69 0.54
CA GLY A 142 30.95 -6.05 0.02
C GLY A 142 29.50 -6.55 -0.05
N LEU A 143 28.52 -5.77 0.41
CA LEU A 143 27.12 -6.17 0.46
C LEU A 143 26.19 -5.09 -0.13
N PRO A 144 24.98 -5.46 -0.59
CA PRO A 144 23.95 -4.49 -0.94
C PRO A 144 23.62 -3.50 0.20
N MET A 145 23.13 -2.32 -0.16
CA MET A 145 22.82 -1.25 0.79
C MET A 145 21.57 -1.56 1.63
N ASP A 146 20.59 -2.22 1.03
CA ASP A 146 19.28 -2.48 1.62
C ASP A 146 19.18 -3.90 2.19
N TRP A 147 18.42 -4.06 3.27
CA TRP A 147 18.23 -5.37 3.90
C TRP A 147 17.66 -6.43 2.94
N PRO A 148 16.68 -6.15 2.04
CA PRO A 148 16.17 -7.13 1.10
C PRO A 148 17.24 -7.56 0.11
N GLY A 149 18.01 -6.61 -0.42
CA GLY A 149 19.13 -6.87 -1.31
C GLY A 149 20.16 -7.77 -0.65
N THR A 150 20.60 -7.43 0.56
CA THR A 150 21.64 -8.19 1.28
C THR A 150 21.19 -9.60 1.63
N MET A 151 19.98 -9.77 2.18
CA MET A 151 19.45 -11.10 2.47
C MET A 151 19.29 -11.93 1.20
N SER A 152 18.76 -11.34 0.13
CA SER A 152 18.59 -12.01 -1.16
C SER A 152 19.94 -12.45 -1.73
N PHE A 153 20.94 -11.56 -1.75
CA PHE A 153 22.26 -11.83 -2.28
C PHE A 153 22.96 -13.00 -1.57
N LEU A 154 22.88 -13.05 -0.25
CA LEU A 154 23.48 -14.14 0.53
C LEU A 154 22.81 -15.49 0.25
N VAL A 155 21.47 -15.49 0.19
CA VAL A 155 20.66 -16.69 -0.07
C VAL A 155 20.87 -17.19 -1.49
N ASP A 156 20.88 -16.28 -2.47
CA ASP A 156 21.14 -16.57 -3.88
C ASP A 156 22.58 -17.11 -4.09
N SER A 157 23.50 -16.79 -3.17
CA SER A 157 24.86 -17.34 -3.13
C SER A 157 24.97 -18.72 -2.44
N GLY A 158 23.84 -19.29 -1.99
CA GLY A 158 23.76 -20.61 -1.35
C GLY A 158 23.88 -20.59 0.17
N CYS A 159 23.82 -19.41 0.82
CA CYS A 159 23.80 -19.34 2.28
C CYS A 159 22.43 -19.77 2.84
N GLU A 160 22.44 -20.69 3.81
CA GLU A 160 21.23 -21.12 4.49
C GLU A 160 20.88 -20.18 5.68
N PRO A 161 19.63 -19.70 5.79
CA PRO A 161 19.21 -18.74 6.82
C PRO A 161 19.42 -19.18 8.28
N MET A 162 19.33 -20.49 8.53
CA MET A 162 19.50 -21.06 9.86
C MET A 162 20.94 -21.45 10.19
N ARG A 163 21.83 -21.53 9.19
CA ARG A 163 23.24 -21.90 9.38
C ARG A 163 24.15 -20.68 9.46
N LEU A 164 23.82 -19.61 8.73
CA LEU A 164 24.59 -18.37 8.76
C LEU A 164 24.03 -17.43 9.84
N GLU A 165 24.72 -17.32 10.96
CA GLU A 165 24.32 -16.47 12.10
C GLU A 165 24.07 -15.01 11.69
N PHE A 166 24.91 -14.46 10.79
CA PHE A 166 24.72 -13.11 10.27
C PHE A 166 23.34 -12.93 9.60
N LEU A 167 22.94 -13.88 8.77
CA LEU A 167 21.66 -13.85 8.06
C LEU A 167 20.47 -14.00 9.03
N ASN A 168 20.61 -14.91 10.01
CA ASN A 168 19.63 -15.11 11.07
C ASN A 168 19.42 -13.83 11.91
N ASN A 169 20.51 -13.20 12.34
CA ASN A 169 20.49 -11.97 13.14
C ASN A 169 19.85 -10.81 12.37
N MET A 170 20.17 -10.65 11.08
CA MET A 170 19.53 -9.63 10.25
C MET A 170 18.01 -9.84 10.15
N MET A 171 17.56 -11.09 9.97
CA MET A 171 16.13 -11.43 9.90
C MET A 171 15.43 -11.13 11.22
N PHE A 172 16.04 -11.56 12.33
CA PHE A 172 15.52 -11.30 13.67
C PHE A 172 15.39 -9.80 13.94
N GLU A 173 16.43 -9.01 13.66
CA GLU A 173 16.41 -7.55 13.85
C GLU A 173 15.37 -6.85 12.96
N TYR A 174 15.21 -7.32 11.72
CA TYR A 174 14.15 -6.83 10.84
C TYR A 174 12.76 -7.10 11.45
N GLN A 175 12.50 -8.34 11.85
CA GLN A 175 11.21 -8.77 12.36
C GLN A 175 10.89 -8.10 13.70
N LYS A 176 11.88 -7.94 14.57
CA LYS A 176 11.77 -7.18 15.82
C LYS A 176 11.36 -5.74 15.57
N LYS A 177 12.06 -5.03 14.68
CA LYS A 177 11.70 -3.65 14.29
C LYS A 177 10.31 -3.56 13.67
N HIS A 178 9.91 -4.57 12.90
CA HIS A 178 8.57 -4.66 12.34
C HIS A 178 7.52 -4.75 13.46
N TRP A 179 7.68 -5.64 14.43
CA TRP A 179 6.75 -5.77 15.55
C TRP A 179 6.72 -4.55 16.47
N GLU A 180 7.87 -3.93 16.77
CA GLU A 180 7.92 -2.68 17.54
C GLU A 180 7.12 -1.55 16.85
N ARG A 181 7.14 -1.51 15.51
CA ARG A 181 6.33 -0.55 14.74
C ARG A 181 4.85 -0.90 14.77
N THR A 182 4.52 -2.18 14.67
CA THR A 182 3.14 -2.68 14.75
C THR A 182 2.54 -2.42 16.12
N GLU A 183 3.29 -2.61 17.20
CA GLU A 183 2.89 -2.28 18.57
C GLU A 183 2.64 -0.77 18.72
N LYS A 184 3.61 0.08 18.33
CA LYS A 184 3.49 1.55 18.47
C LYS A 184 2.33 2.14 17.68
N LYS A 185 2.02 1.61 16.50
CA LYS A 185 0.97 2.15 15.62
C LYS A 185 -0.35 1.38 15.70
N LEU A 186 -0.36 0.25 16.42
CA LEU A 186 -1.43 -0.76 16.46
C LEU A 186 -2.15 -0.90 15.12
N LYS A 187 -1.39 -1.25 14.08
CA LYS A 187 -1.93 -1.46 12.73
C LYS A 187 -2.33 -2.92 12.56
N ILE A 188 -3.58 -3.22 12.84
CA ILE A 188 -4.10 -4.59 12.73
C ILE A 188 -4.63 -4.79 11.32
N LYS A 189 -4.05 -5.71 10.55
CA LYS A 189 -4.56 -5.99 9.20
C LYS A 189 -5.93 -6.67 9.29
N ILE A 190 -6.93 -6.08 8.64
CA ILE A 190 -8.27 -6.68 8.54
C ILE A 190 -8.50 -7.05 7.07
N VAL A 191 -8.57 -8.35 6.79
CA VAL A 191 -8.61 -8.89 5.41
C VAL A 191 -9.80 -8.34 4.62
N GLN A 192 -10.95 -8.19 5.26
CA GLN A 192 -12.19 -7.68 4.66
C GLN A 192 -12.37 -6.17 4.89
N SER A 193 -11.30 -5.41 4.74
CA SER A 193 -11.33 -3.94 4.82
C SER A 193 -10.44 -3.33 3.75
N THR A 194 -10.76 -2.14 3.28
CA THR A 194 -9.96 -1.45 2.25
C THR A 194 -10.19 0.07 2.30
N TYR A 195 -9.26 0.83 1.73
CA TYR A 195 -9.45 2.25 1.44
C TYR A 195 -9.90 2.40 -0.02
N ALA A 196 -11.13 2.83 -0.22
CA ALA A 196 -11.69 3.06 -1.55
C ALA A 196 -11.91 4.55 -1.82
N LEU A 197 -11.84 4.93 -3.09
CA LEU A 197 -12.28 6.26 -3.52
C LEU A 197 -13.81 6.30 -3.42
N MET A 198 -14.35 7.09 -2.48
CA MET A 198 -15.76 7.45 -2.49
C MET A 198 -16.18 8.12 -3.82
N THR A 199 -17.29 7.64 -4.35
CA THR A 199 -17.94 8.07 -5.59
C THR A 199 -19.40 8.41 -5.30
N VAL A 200 -20.06 9.09 -6.23
CA VAL A 200 -21.52 9.32 -6.17
C VAL A 200 -22.18 8.58 -7.31
N ASP A 201 -23.42 8.13 -7.10
CA ASP A 201 -24.26 7.59 -8.16
C ASP A 201 -24.92 8.77 -8.87
N PHE A 202 -24.60 8.97 -10.15
CA PHE A 202 -24.97 10.15 -10.94
C PHE A 202 -26.24 9.91 -11.75
#